data_AF-A0A5W3ESI3-F1
#
_entry.id   AF-A0A5W3ESI3-F1
#
_cell.length_a   1.000
_cell.length_b   1.000
_cell.length_c   1.000
_cell.angle_alpha   90.00
_cell.angle_beta   90.00
_cell.angle_gamma   90.00
#
_symmetry.space_group_name_H-M   'P 1'
#
loop_
_entity.id
_entity.type
_entity.pdbx_description
1 polymer ?
#
loop_
_entity_poly.entity_id
_entity_poly.type
_entity_poly.pdbx_seq_one_letter_code
_entity_poly.pdbx_strand_id
1 'polypeptide(L)'
;MGLFDILKNLDEQQEKEVITVARESISTEKEREYCMWVKPTEEGWQWLFGQTGETFLDVIMPVVNGKRRVRLSTDKTAVLTLKRQASDGRIEENSDIGFASGLTFYEDGNLAHLVRRIKLEPGELAEQGAKHWDIDLFFKLAGHPVIESQAGFEDLVNELRDSTTFGEWVKVELEVERFELTSIKDVLPFAVEDAIPGNPSDAESQLVISNYWDNETRI
;
A
#
# COMPACT_ATOMS: atom_id res chain seq x y z
N MET A 1 -47.30 23.50 11.85
CA MET A 1 -47.05 22.10 11.49
C MET A 1 -48.14 21.26 12.10
N GLY A 2 -48.88 20.49 11.29
CA GLY A 2 -49.97 19.64 11.76
C GLY A 2 -49.46 18.31 12.31
N LEU A 3 -50.31 17.61 13.08
CA LEU A 3 -50.00 16.27 13.62
C LEU A 3 -49.55 15.28 12.53
N PHE A 4 -50.11 15.40 11.32
CA PHE A 4 -49.73 14.59 10.16
C PHE A 4 -48.33 14.91 9.60
N ASP A 5 -47.85 16.15 9.72
CA ASP A 5 -46.48 16.52 9.32
C ASP A 5 -45.45 15.95 10.30
N ILE A 6 -45.82 15.85 11.58
CA ILE A 6 -44.95 15.29 12.63
C ILE A 6 -44.81 13.77 12.45
N LEU A 7 -45.92 13.08 12.19
CA LEU A 7 -45.92 11.63 11.94
C LEU A 7 -45.12 11.26 10.69
N LYS A 8 -45.29 12.02 9.60
CA LYS A 8 -44.52 11.80 8.36
C LYS A 8 -43.02 12.01 8.55
N ASN A 9 -42.61 13.03 9.32
CA ASN A 9 -41.20 13.23 9.67
C ASN A 9 -40.63 12.11 10.56
N LEU A 10 -41.45 11.54 11.45
CA LEU A 10 -41.07 10.40 12.29
C LEU A 10 -40.91 9.11 11.48
N ASP A 11 -41.81 8.86 10.53
CA ASP A 11 -41.72 7.71 9.61
C ASP A 11 -40.51 7.86 8.68
N GLU A 12 -40.25 9.06 8.13
CA GLU A 12 -39.06 9.33 7.31
C GLU A 12 -37.75 9.25 8.11
N GLN A 13 -37.76 9.59 9.41
CA GLN A 13 -36.62 9.42 10.30
C GLN A 13 -36.41 7.95 10.66
N GLN A 14 -37.46 7.20 10.96
CA GLN A 14 -37.36 5.76 11.22
C GLN A 14 -36.95 4.98 9.97
N GLU A 15 -37.45 5.32 8.77
CA GLU A 15 -36.96 4.69 7.54
C GLU A 15 -35.49 5.03 7.28
N LYS A 16 -35.05 6.25 7.56
CA LYS A 16 -33.62 6.61 7.47
C LYS A 16 -32.77 5.87 8.50
N GLU A 17 -33.22 5.75 9.74
CA GLU A 17 -32.52 5.00 10.78
C GLU A 17 -32.49 3.51 10.44
N VAL A 18 -33.60 2.91 9.98
CA VAL A 18 -33.67 1.51 9.55
C VAL A 18 -32.80 1.26 8.32
N ILE A 19 -32.72 2.18 7.35
CA ILE A 19 -31.80 2.07 6.20
C ILE A 19 -30.34 2.22 6.64
N THR A 20 -30.05 3.06 7.64
CA THR A 20 -28.70 3.22 8.20
C THR A 20 -28.28 1.94 8.93
N VAL A 21 -29.15 1.41 9.81
CA VAL A 21 -28.94 0.17 10.57
C VAL A 21 -28.90 -1.07 9.66
N ALA A 22 -29.70 -1.11 8.58
CA ALA A 22 -29.66 -2.20 7.60
C ALA A 22 -28.43 -2.14 6.68
N ARG A 23 -27.90 -0.94 6.37
CA ARG A 23 -26.58 -0.79 5.73
C ARG A 23 -25.43 -1.14 6.66
N GLU A 24 -25.57 -0.91 7.96
CA GLU A 24 -24.61 -1.34 8.98
C GLU A 24 -24.63 -2.87 9.21
N SER A 25 -25.74 -3.54 8.89
CA SER A 25 -25.92 -4.98 9.09
C SER A 25 -25.50 -5.87 7.90
N ILE A 26 -24.98 -5.28 6.82
CA ILE A 26 -24.19 -6.01 5.80
C ILE A 26 -22.78 -5.41 5.81
N SER A 27 -22.14 -5.46 6.98
CA SER A 27 -20.69 -5.42 7.07
C SER A 27 -20.18 -6.77 6.58
N THR A 28 -19.95 -6.92 5.28
CA THR A 28 -18.81 -7.74 4.87
C THR A 28 -17.61 -7.09 5.55
N GLU A 29 -17.00 -7.75 6.54
CA GLU A 29 -15.77 -7.28 7.18
C GLU A 29 -14.75 -7.07 6.05
N LYS A 30 -14.66 -5.82 5.59
CA LYS A 30 -13.65 -5.39 4.65
C LYS A 30 -12.41 -5.18 5.49
N GLU A 31 -11.39 -6.00 5.27
CA GLU A 31 -10.04 -5.71 5.72
C GLU A 31 -9.75 -4.23 5.40
N ARG A 32 -9.46 -3.45 6.44
CA ARG A 32 -9.12 -2.03 6.29
C ARG A 32 -7.61 -1.92 6.47
N GLU A 33 -6.99 -1.10 5.65
CA GLU A 33 -5.58 -0.78 5.74
C GLU A 33 -5.44 0.69 6.12
N TYR A 34 -4.70 0.99 7.18
CA TYR A 34 -4.20 2.34 7.41
C TYR A 34 -2.90 2.49 6.66
N CYS A 35 -2.84 3.47 5.76
CA CYS A 35 -1.65 3.73 4.96
C CYS A 35 -1.12 5.13 5.26
N MET A 36 0.20 5.24 5.42
CA MET A 36 0.92 6.52 5.51
C MET A 36 2.23 6.46 4.74
N TRP A 37 2.65 7.62 4.23
CA TRP A 37 4.00 7.87 3.80
C TRP A 37 4.73 8.57 4.95
N VAL A 38 5.88 8.07 5.36
CA VAL A 38 6.62 8.61 6.48
C VAL A 38 8.06 8.87 6.08
N LYS A 39 8.62 9.97 6.57
CA LYS A 39 10.04 10.29 6.48
C LYS A 39 10.70 9.88 7.79
N PRO A 40 11.46 8.78 7.85
CA PRO A 40 12.11 8.35 9.08
C PRO A 40 13.18 9.35 9.52
N THR A 41 13.35 9.50 10.83
CA THR A 41 14.52 10.17 11.41
C THR A 41 15.78 9.30 11.21
N GLU A 42 16.96 9.80 11.58
CA GLU A 42 18.18 8.98 11.61
C GLU A 42 18.03 7.72 12.50
N GLU A 43 17.44 7.87 13.70
CA GLU A 43 17.14 6.74 14.58
C GLU A 43 16.13 5.77 13.95
N GLY A 44 15.12 6.31 13.24
CA GLY A 44 14.15 5.51 12.48
C GLY A 44 14.81 4.68 11.38
N TRP A 45 15.74 5.27 10.62
CA TRP A 45 16.50 4.55 9.61
C TRP A 45 17.38 3.45 10.20
N GLN A 46 18.08 3.72 11.31
CA GLN A 46 18.86 2.69 12.00
C GLN A 46 18.00 1.52 12.45
N TRP A 47 16.79 1.80 12.96
CA TRP A 47 15.83 0.78 13.32
C TRP A 47 15.38 -0.05 12.11
N LEU A 48 15.05 0.61 10.99
CA LEU A 48 14.63 -0.05 9.75
C LEU A 48 15.73 -0.93 9.15
N PHE A 49 16.99 -0.50 9.23
CA PHE A 49 18.13 -1.28 8.73
C PHE A 49 18.43 -2.51 9.60
N GLY A 50 17.99 -2.51 10.86
CA GLY A 50 18.05 -3.69 11.72
C GLY A 50 17.00 -4.77 11.41
N GLN A 51 16.03 -4.49 10.53
CA GLN A 51 14.95 -5.42 10.21
C GLN A 51 15.28 -6.28 8.97
N THR A 52 14.80 -7.52 8.99
CA THR A 52 14.78 -8.38 7.81
C THR A 52 13.57 -8.02 6.93
N GLY A 53 13.78 -7.96 5.62
CA GLY A 53 12.70 -7.73 4.66
C GLY A 53 12.88 -8.53 3.39
N GLU A 54 11.77 -8.76 2.69
CA GLU A 54 11.75 -9.39 1.38
C GLU A 54 11.91 -8.33 0.30
N THR A 55 12.71 -8.62 -0.72
CA THR A 55 12.91 -7.71 -1.85
C THR A 55 12.15 -8.20 -3.06
N PHE A 56 11.44 -7.31 -3.73
CA PHE A 56 10.70 -7.59 -4.96
C PHE A 56 10.74 -6.38 -5.90
N LEU A 57 10.41 -6.63 -7.17
CA LEU A 57 10.22 -5.60 -8.18
C LEU A 57 8.73 -5.48 -8.50
N ASP A 58 8.16 -4.30 -8.25
CA ASP A 58 6.80 -3.96 -8.65
C ASP A 58 6.83 -3.16 -9.96
N VAL A 59 6.20 -3.69 -10.99
CA VAL A 59 5.94 -3.00 -12.27
C VAL A 59 4.47 -2.59 -12.32
N ILE A 60 4.22 -1.29 -12.46
CA ILE A 60 2.90 -0.69 -12.34
C ILE A 60 2.43 -0.14 -13.68
N MET A 61 1.19 -0.50 -14.01
CA MET A 61 0.50 -0.07 -15.21
C MET A 61 -0.86 0.52 -14.82
N PRO A 62 -1.07 1.84 -15.00
CA PRO A 62 -2.37 2.44 -14.75
C PRO A 62 -3.41 1.88 -15.74
N VAL A 63 -4.62 1.65 -15.26
CA VAL A 63 -5.78 1.29 -16.10
C VAL A 63 -6.97 2.15 -15.75
N VAL A 64 -7.97 2.20 -16.62
CA VAL A 64 -9.21 2.95 -16.33
C VAL A 64 -9.82 2.45 -15.02
N ASN A 65 -10.02 3.38 -14.07
CA ASN A 65 -10.58 3.12 -12.74
C ASN A 65 -9.80 2.10 -11.90
N GLY A 66 -8.49 1.96 -12.11
CA GLY A 66 -7.71 0.98 -11.37
C GLY A 66 -6.22 0.99 -11.67
N LYS A 67 -5.55 -0.06 -11.22
CA LYS A 67 -4.14 -0.34 -11.52
C LYS A 67 -3.92 -1.82 -11.76
N ARG A 68 -3.00 -2.13 -12.67
CA ARG A 68 -2.34 -3.42 -12.77
C ARG A 68 -0.96 -3.30 -12.15
N ARG A 69 -0.56 -4.31 -11.40
CA ARG A 69 0.77 -4.44 -10.83
C ARG A 69 1.28 -5.83 -11.12
N VAL A 70 2.46 -5.96 -11.70
CA VAL A 70 3.21 -7.20 -11.75
C VAL A 70 4.26 -7.14 -10.65
N ARG A 71 4.26 -8.12 -9.74
CA ARG A 71 5.29 -8.28 -8.72
C ARG A 71 6.19 -9.45 -9.09
N LEU A 72 7.48 -9.18 -9.28
CA LEU A 72 8.54 -10.16 -9.44
C LEU A 72 9.22 -10.37 -8.09
N SER A 73 9.18 -11.58 -7.58
CA SER A 73 9.63 -11.92 -6.22
C SER A 73 10.85 -12.84 -6.24
N THR A 74 11.63 -12.84 -5.15
CA THR A 74 12.80 -13.73 -4.98
C THR A 74 12.46 -15.21 -4.90
N ASP A 75 11.19 -15.54 -4.66
CA ASP A 75 10.66 -16.91 -4.71
C ASP A 75 10.38 -17.40 -6.15
N LYS A 76 10.80 -16.62 -7.15
CA LYS A 76 10.71 -16.92 -8.60
C LYS A 76 9.29 -16.82 -9.15
N THR A 77 8.36 -16.23 -8.40
CA THR A 77 7.01 -15.96 -8.87
C THR A 77 6.91 -14.60 -9.55
N ALA A 78 5.97 -14.49 -10.49
CA ALA A 78 5.55 -13.21 -11.05
C ALA A 78 4.03 -13.11 -10.97
N VAL A 79 3.54 -12.31 -10.03
CA VAL A 79 2.10 -12.17 -9.78
C VAL A 79 1.57 -10.89 -10.41
N LEU A 80 0.67 -11.04 -11.39
CA LEU A 80 -0.15 -9.96 -11.91
C LEU A 80 -1.37 -9.76 -11.00
N THR A 81 -1.43 -8.61 -10.36
CA THR A 81 -2.59 -8.12 -9.60
C THR A 81 -3.33 -7.06 -10.40
N LEU A 82 -4.62 -7.27 -10.68
CA LEU A 82 -5.54 -6.25 -11.19
C LEU A 82 -6.41 -5.74 -10.04
N LYS A 83 -6.31 -4.45 -9.71
CA LYS A 83 -7.24 -3.77 -8.79
C LYS A 83 -8.05 -2.73 -9.56
N ARG A 84 -9.37 -2.83 -9.57
CA ARG A 84 -10.25 -1.82 -10.21
C ARG A 84 -11.51 -1.55 -9.42
N GLN A 85 -12.00 -0.33 -9.52
CA GLN A 85 -13.32 0.04 -9.03
C GLN A 85 -14.37 -0.30 -10.10
N ALA A 86 -15.32 -1.16 -9.73
CA ALA A 86 -16.51 -1.47 -10.50
C ALA A 86 -17.75 -0.87 -9.81
N SER A 87 -18.90 -0.94 -10.50
CA SER A 87 -20.18 -0.41 -10.00
C SER A 87 -20.67 -1.13 -8.74
N ASP A 88 -20.27 -2.39 -8.54
CA ASP A 88 -20.66 -3.28 -7.45
C ASP A 88 -19.60 -3.40 -6.35
N GLY A 89 -18.41 -2.81 -6.52
CA GLY A 89 -17.36 -2.82 -5.51
C GLY A 89 -15.95 -2.74 -6.07
N ARG A 90 -14.96 -3.04 -5.22
CA ARG A 90 -13.56 -3.15 -5.61
C ARG A 90 -13.31 -4.60 -6.06
N ILE A 91 -12.81 -4.77 -7.26
CA ILE A 91 -12.36 -6.06 -7.80
C ILE A 91 -10.85 -6.15 -7.60
N GLU A 92 -10.39 -7.27 -7.05
CA GLU A 92 -9.00 -7.64 -6.96
C GLU A 92 -8.81 -9.07 -7.48
N GLU A 93 -8.02 -9.19 -8.55
CA GLU A 93 -7.70 -10.47 -9.19
C GLU A 93 -6.18 -10.66 -9.19
N ASN A 94 -5.71 -11.83 -8.73
CA ASN A 94 -4.31 -12.19 -8.70
C ASN A 94 -4.07 -13.40 -9.62
N SER A 95 -3.00 -13.37 -10.40
CA SER A 95 -2.62 -14.47 -11.30
C SER A 95 -1.11 -14.59 -11.37
N ASP A 96 -0.57 -15.79 -11.19
CA ASP A 96 0.82 -16.08 -11.54
C ASP A 96 0.93 -16.15 -13.06
N ILE A 97 1.76 -15.28 -13.64
CA ILE A 97 1.95 -15.15 -15.08
C ILE A 97 3.29 -15.73 -15.55
N GLY A 98 4.10 -16.23 -14.62
CA GLY A 98 5.46 -16.73 -14.86
C GLY A 98 6.49 -15.61 -15.01
N PHE A 99 7.69 -15.86 -14.48
CA PHE A 99 8.75 -14.85 -14.34
C PHE A 99 9.15 -14.17 -15.65
N ALA A 100 9.31 -14.96 -16.73
CA ALA A 100 9.67 -14.42 -18.05
C ALA A 100 8.61 -13.43 -18.57
N SER A 101 7.32 -13.76 -18.43
CA SER A 101 6.23 -12.85 -18.79
C SER A 101 6.21 -11.60 -17.91
N GLY A 102 6.59 -11.73 -16.64
CA GLY A 102 6.69 -10.58 -15.74
C GLY A 102 7.78 -9.60 -16.15
N LEU A 103 8.94 -10.11 -16.58
CA LEU A 103 10.07 -9.29 -17.06
C LEU A 103 9.73 -8.50 -18.32
N THR A 104 8.92 -9.02 -19.23
CA THR A 104 8.56 -8.24 -20.44
C THR A 104 7.84 -6.94 -20.10
N PHE A 105 7.03 -6.91 -19.03
CA PHE A 105 6.39 -5.67 -18.58
C PHE A 105 7.39 -4.64 -18.06
N TYR A 106 8.49 -5.11 -17.45
CA TYR A 106 9.59 -4.24 -17.02
C TYR A 106 10.34 -3.69 -18.24
N GLU A 107 10.70 -4.56 -19.19
CA GLU A 107 11.39 -4.21 -20.44
C GLU A 107 10.62 -3.20 -21.30
N ASP A 108 9.28 -3.25 -21.27
CA ASP A 108 8.39 -2.29 -21.94
C ASP A 108 8.47 -0.86 -21.37
N GLY A 109 9.25 -0.63 -20.30
CA GLY A 109 9.50 0.69 -19.72
C GLY A 109 8.36 1.22 -18.85
N ASN A 110 7.49 0.33 -18.36
CA ASN A 110 6.45 0.67 -17.38
C ASN A 110 7.08 1.20 -16.08
N LEU A 111 6.29 1.94 -15.29
CA LEU A 111 6.76 2.46 -14.00
C LEU A 111 7.15 1.30 -13.10
N ALA A 112 8.38 1.27 -12.61
CA ALA A 112 8.91 0.16 -11.85
C ALA A 112 9.63 0.62 -10.59
N HIS A 113 9.51 -0.17 -9.52
CA HIS A 113 10.15 0.07 -8.23
C HIS A 113 10.74 -1.21 -7.68
N LEU A 114 12.01 -1.17 -7.29
CA LEU A 114 12.59 -2.17 -6.39
C LEU A 114 12.25 -1.79 -4.96
N VAL A 115 11.66 -2.74 -4.23
CA VAL A 115 11.12 -2.51 -2.90
C VAL A 115 11.66 -3.57 -1.96
N ARG A 116 12.12 -3.14 -0.78
CA ARG A 116 12.31 -4.01 0.37
C ARG A 116 11.12 -3.85 1.31
N ARG A 117 10.31 -4.89 1.46
CA ARG A 117 9.19 -4.93 2.41
C ARG A 117 9.61 -5.60 3.69
N ILE A 118 9.47 -4.87 4.79
CA ILE A 118 9.56 -5.42 6.14
C ILE A 118 8.14 -5.76 6.58
N LYS A 119 7.91 -7.01 6.99
CA LYS A 119 6.63 -7.46 7.55
C LYS A 119 6.81 -7.76 9.03
N LEU A 120 5.97 -7.18 9.88
CA LEU A 120 6.08 -7.31 11.33
C LEU A 120 4.75 -7.66 11.97
N GLU A 121 4.84 -8.40 13.07
CA GLU A 121 3.70 -8.62 13.95
C GLU A 121 3.20 -7.29 14.56
N PRO A 122 1.88 -7.15 14.81
CA PRO A 122 1.26 -5.90 15.25
C PRO A 122 1.56 -5.56 16.71
N GLY A 123 2.13 -6.50 17.49
CA GLY A 123 2.45 -6.31 18.90
C GLY A 123 1.20 -6.08 19.75
N GLU A 124 1.24 -5.10 20.65
CA GLU A 124 0.12 -4.75 21.54
C GLU A 124 -1.14 -4.29 20.77
N LEU A 125 -0.99 -3.83 19.51
CA LEU A 125 -2.13 -3.47 18.67
C LEU A 125 -2.96 -4.67 18.24
N ALA A 126 -2.46 -5.90 18.38
CA ALA A 126 -3.22 -7.13 18.13
C ALA A 126 -4.52 -7.17 18.94
N GLU A 127 -4.47 -6.74 20.20
CA GLU A 127 -5.63 -6.71 21.10
C GLU A 127 -6.73 -5.76 20.61
N GLN A 128 -6.36 -4.82 19.76
CA GLN A 128 -7.27 -3.83 19.19
C GLN A 128 -7.66 -4.15 17.75
N GLY A 129 -7.27 -5.32 17.21
CA GLY A 129 -7.68 -5.81 15.89
C GLY A 129 -6.68 -5.53 14.77
N ALA A 130 -5.45 -5.12 15.07
CA ALA A 130 -4.37 -5.08 14.08
C ALA A 130 -3.84 -6.48 13.77
N LYS A 131 -3.52 -6.72 12.49
CA LYS A 131 -3.06 -8.02 11.98
C LYS A 131 -1.56 -8.07 11.75
N HIS A 132 -1.01 -7.10 11.02
CA HIS A 132 0.43 -6.96 10.80
C HIS A 132 0.76 -5.59 10.21
N TRP A 133 2.04 -5.23 10.29
CA TRP A 133 2.64 -4.10 9.58
C TRP A 133 3.29 -4.56 8.29
N ASP A 134 3.07 -3.81 7.22
CA ASP A 134 3.84 -3.88 5.98
C ASP A 134 4.54 -2.52 5.78
N ILE A 135 5.88 -2.53 5.76
CA ILE A 135 6.71 -1.32 5.63
C ILE A 135 7.53 -1.46 4.35
N ASP A 136 7.21 -0.65 3.33
CA ASP A 136 7.87 -0.66 2.03
C ASP A 136 8.94 0.43 1.94
N LEU A 137 10.18 0.00 1.74
CA LEU A 137 11.34 0.86 1.49
C LEU A 137 11.69 0.77 0.01
N PHE A 138 11.80 1.92 -0.65
CA PHE A 138 12.03 2.01 -2.10
C PHE A 138 13.51 2.27 -2.36
N PHE A 139 14.17 1.37 -3.09
CA PHE A 139 15.57 1.55 -3.46
C PHE A 139 15.73 2.74 -4.41
N LYS A 140 16.83 3.49 -4.25
CA LYS A 140 17.25 4.51 -5.23
C LYS A 140 18.42 3.97 -6.02
N LEU A 141 18.21 3.75 -7.32
CA LEU A 141 19.24 3.29 -8.24
C LEU A 141 19.53 4.34 -9.30
N ALA A 142 20.75 4.31 -9.83
CA ALA A 142 21.12 5.15 -10.96
C ALA A 142 20.66 4.49 -12.27
N GLY A 143 19.61 5.03 -12.87
CA GLY A 143 19.06 4.56 -14.15
C GLY A 143 18.20 3.30 -14.01
N HIS A 144 17.98 2.64 -15.15
CA HIS A 144 17.12 1.46 -15.30
C HIS A 144 17.98 0.19 -15.47
N PRO A 145 18.16 -0.63 -14.42
CA PRO A 145 18.95 -1.86 -14.51
C PRO A 145 18.41 -2.79 -15.60
N VAL A 146 19.29 -3.41 -16.38
CA VAL A 146 18.87 -4.40 -17.38
C VAL A 146 18.72 -5.75 -16.68
N ILE A 147 17.52 -6.34 -16.73
CA ILE A 147 17.19 -7.61 -16.07
C ILE A 147 16.73 -8.60 -17.14
N GLU A 148 17.67 -9.32 -17.76
CA GLU A 148 17.39 -10.21 -18.90
C GLU A 148 16.85 -11.59 -18.50
N SER A 149 16.93 -11.92 -17.21
CA SER A 149 16.53 -13.24 -16.72
C SER A 149 16.25 -13.25 -15.22
N GLN A 150 15.64 -14.34 -14.77
CA GLN A 150 15.46 -14.62 -13.35
C GLN A 150 16.78 -14.62 -12.57
N ALA A 151 17.86 -15.18 -13.15
CA ALA A 151 19.17 -15.16 -12.52
C ALA A 151 19.71 -13.72 -12.38
N GLY A 152 19.54 -12.89 -13.40
CA GLY A 152 19.91 -11.47 -13.33
C GLY A 152 19.12 -10.69 -12.28
N PHE A 153 17.84 -11.03 -12.08
CA PHE A 153 17.05 -10.46 -10.99
C PHE A 153 17.57 -10.91 -9.62
N GLU A 154 17.87 -12.21 -9.45
CA GLU A 154 18.44 -12.75 -8.21
C GLU A 154 19.79 -12.07 -7.88
N ASP A 155 20.65 -11.88 -8.88
CA ASP A 155 21.93 -11.17 -8.73
C ASP A 155 21.71 -9.72 -8.27
N LEU A 156 20.81 -8.99 -8.92
CA LEU A 156 20.47 -7.61 -8.54
C LEU A 156 19.93 -7.54 -7.10
N VAL A 157 19.03 -8.44 -6.71
CA VAL A 157 18.51 -8.46 -5.33
C VAL A 157 19.61 -8.80 -4.33
N ASN A 158 20.51 -9.72 -4.67
CA ASN A 158 21.64 -10.07 -3.80
C ASN A 158 22.62 -8.90 -3.62
N GLU A 159 22.87 -8.11 -4.66
CA GLU A 159 23.67 -6.88 -4.57
C GLU A 159 23.02 -5.83 -3.66
N LEU A 160 21.68 -5.74 -3.70
CA LEU A 160 20.93 -4.75 -2.93
C LEU A 160 20.60 -5.18 -1.51
N ARG A 161 20.79 -6.45 -1.16
CA ARG A 161 20.40 -7.03 0.14
C ARG A 161 20.90 -6.20 1.34
N ASP A 162 22.16 -5.79 1.26
CA ASP A 162 22.85 -5.07 2.35
C ASP A 162 22.96 -3.55 2.04
N SER A 163 22.29 -3.08 0.98
CA SER A 163 22.27 -1.67 0.60
C SER A 163 21.43 -0.84 1.57
N THR A 164 21.91 0.38 1.83
CA THR A 164 21.21 1.42 2.61
C THR A 164 20.75 2.58 1.72
N THR A 165 20.81 2.42 0.40
CA THR A 165 20.45 3.46 -0.56
C THR A 165 18.96 3.40 -0.88
N PHE A 166 18.17 4.09 -0.06
CA PHE A 166 16.72 4.20 -0.20
C PHE A 166 16.30 5.63 -0.49
N GLY A 167 15.07 5.78 -0.97
CA GLY A 167 14.41 7.08 -0.99
C GLY A 167 13.97 7.53 0.40
N GLU A 168 13.75 8.83 0.53
CA GLU A 168 13.49 9.46 1.83
C GLU A 168 12.16 9.05 2.46
N TRP A 169 11.17 8.68 1.64
CA TRP A 169 9.83 8.32 2.10
C TRP A 169 9.61 6.80 2.09
N VAL A 170 9.14 6.30 3.22
CA VAL A 170 8.78 4.90 3.43
C VAL A 170 7.27 4.81 3.48
N LYS A 171 6.69 3.80 2.83
CA LYS A 171 5.26 3.57 2.89
C LYS A 171 4.97 2.56 4.00
N VAL A 172 4.12 2.93 4.94
CA VAL A 172 3.74 2.12 6.10
C VAL A 172 2.26 1.80 6.02
N GLU A 173 1.95 0.51 6.07
CA GLU A 173 0.60 -0.03 6.07
C GLU A 173 0.38 -0.86 7.34
N LEU A 174 -0.71 -0.59 8.06
CA LEU A 174 -1.19 -1.45 9.13
C LEU A 174 -2.50 -2.10 8.66
N GLU A 175 -2.48 -3.42 8.49
CA GLU A 175 -3.69 -4.18 8.19
C GLU A 175 -4.48 -4.40 9.48
N VAL A 176 -5.79 -4.18 9.42
CA VAL A 176 -6.69 -4.34 10.57
C VAL A 176 -7.97 -5.07 10.20
N GLU A 177 -8.50 -5.85 11.15
CA GLU A 177 -9.84 -6.45 11.05
C GLU A 177 -10.93 -5.50 11.55
N ARG A 178 -10.64 -4.84 12.68
CA ARG A 178 -11.51 -3.88 13.35
C ARG A 178 -10.60 -2.83 13.92
N PHE A 179 -10.79 -1.56 13.56
CA PHE A 179 -10.03 -0.51 14.24
C PHE A 179 -10.63 0.87 14.04
N GLU A 180 -10.49 1.70 15.07
CA GLU A 180 -11.14 3.01 15.22
C GLU A 180 -10.11 4.15 15.37
N LEU A 181 -8.88 3.98 14.90
CA LEU A 181 -7.92 5.09 14.87
C LEU A 181 -8.26 6.06 13.74
N THR A 182 -7.95 7.34 13.97
CA THR A 182 -7.99 8.36 12.91
C THR A 182 -6.73 8.29 12.02
N SER A 183 -5.60 7.87 12.60
CA SER A 183 -4.30 7.74 11.94
C SER A 183 -3.41 6.76 12.71
N ILE A 184 -2.44 6.15 12.03
CA ILE A 184 -1.40 5.31 12.64
C ILE A 184 -0.16 6.10 13.09
N LYS A 185 -0.11 7.42 12.87
CA LYS A 185 1.07 8.27 13.13
C LYS A 185 1.62 8.11 14.56
N ASP A 186 0.74 8.05 15.55
CA ASP A 186 1.12 8.01 16.97
C ASP A 186 1.51 6.60 17.46
N VAL A 187 1.35 5.58 16.61
CA VAL A 187 1.62 4.17 16.93
C VAL A 187 2.63 3.53 15.98
N LEU A 188 3.36 4.34 15.20
CA LEU A 188 4.40 3.85 14.30
C LEU A 188 5.53 3.16 15.09
N PRO A 189 6.08 2.03 14.57
CA PRO A 189 7.06 1.24 15.31
C PRO A 189 8.48 1.84 15.34
N PHE A 190 8.69 3.01 14.73
CA PHE A 190 9.99 3.69 14.65
C PHE A 190 9.83 5.22 14.64
N ALA A 191 10.93 5.93 14.89
CA ALA A 191 10.95 7.39 15.00
C ALA A 191 10.81 8.08 13.62
N VAL A 192 9.83 8.98 13.51
CA VAL A 192 9.44 9.65 12.25
C VAL A 192 9.57 11.17 12.38
N GLU A 193 10.15 11.79 11.36
CA GLU A 193 10.31 13.24 11.23
C GLU A 193 9.03 13.87 10.66
N ASP A 194 8.52 13.31 9.57
CA ASP A 194 7.35 13.82 8.85
C ASP A 194 6.47 12.69 8.34
N ALA A 195 5.18 12.96 8.16
CA ALA A 195 4.19 11.96 7.76
C ALA A 195 3.05 12.56 6.93
N ILE A 196 2.79 11.93 5.78
CA ILE A 196 1.73 12.24 4.84
C ILE A 196 0.72 11.08 4.84
N PRO A 197 -0.60 11.33 4.91
CA PRO A 197 -1.60 10.27 4.74
C PRO A 197 -1.41 9.51 3.43
N GLY A 198 -1.70 8.21 3.40
CA GLY A 198 -1.52 7.38 2.19
C GLY A 198 -2.32 7.84 0.97
N ASN A 199 -3.43 8.56 1.20
CA ASN A 199 -4.23 9.20 0.17
C ASN A 199 -4.51 10.66 0.58
N PRO A 200 -3.52 11.56 0.43
CA PRO A 200 -3.64 12.94 0.89
C PRO A 200 -4.66 13.70 0.04
N SER A 201 -5.43 14.59 0.67
CA SER A 201 -6.45 15.41 -0.02
C SER A 201 -5.92 16.76 -0.50
N ASP A 202 -4.79 17.22 0.05
CA ASP A 202 -4.14 18.46 -0.34
C ASP A 202 -3.19 18.27 -1.52
N ALA A 203 -3.16 19.29 -2.40
CA ALA A 203 -2.42 19.22 -3.66
C ALA A 203 -0.89 19.18 -3.47
N GLU A 204 -0.38 19.78 -2.39
CA GLU A 204 1.06 19.82 -2.11
C GLU A 204 1.58 18.42 -1.76
N SER A 205 0.95 17.74 -0.81
CA SER A 205 1.31 16.37 -0.43
C SER A 205 1.12 15.40 -1.60
N GLN A 206 0.07 15.56 -2.40
CA GLN A 206 -0.12 14.76 -3.62
C GLN A 206 1.05 14.93 -4.60
N LEU A 207 1.53 16.17 -4.80
CA LEU A 207 2.65 16.46 -5.69
C LEU A 207 3.97 15.90 -5.13
N VAL A 208 4.21 16.02 -3.82
CA VAL A 208 5.40 15.46 -3.16
C VAL A 208 5.45 13.95 -3.36
N ILE A 209 4.37 13.24 -3.05
CA ILE A 209 4.32 11.77 -3.18
C ILE A 209 4.39 11.34 -4.64
N SER A 210 3.69 12.01 -5.56
CA SER A 210 3.76 11.70 -6.99
C SER A 210 5.18 11.92 -7.53
N ASN A 211 5.84 13.03 -7.21
CA ASN A 211 7.21 13.26 -7.67
C ASN A 211 8.19 12.22 -7.09
N TYR A 212 8.05 11.90 -5.80
CA TYR A 212 8.87 10.87 -5.16
C TYR A 212 8.69 9.50 -5.82
N TRP A 213 7.45 9.12 -6.06
CA TRP A 213 7.09 7.87 -6.70
C TRP A 213 7.54 7.84 -8.16
N ASP A 214 7.11 8.80 -8.97
CA ASP A 214 7.28 8.74 -10.43
C ASP A 214 8.70 9.07 -10.91
N ASN A 215 9.50 9.80 -10.11
CA ASN A 215 10.81 10.30 -10.53
C ASN A 215 11.97 9.87 -9.62
N GLU A 216 11.82 9.88 -8.29
CA GLU A 216 12.97 9.63 -7.40
C GLU A 216 13.27 8.15 -7.17
N THR A 217 12.23 7.34 -7.09
CA THR A 217 12.31 5.89 -6.76
C THR A 217 11.99 5.00 -7.95
N ARG A 218 11.66 5.61 -9.09
CA ARG A 218 11.51 4.91 -10.35
C ARG A 218 12.87 4.37 -10.77
N ILE A 219 12.87 3.11 -11.17
CA ILE A 219 13.99 2.48 -11.87
C ILE A 219 13.63 2.26 -13.33
#